data_AF-F4S4I1-F1
#
_entry.id   AF-F4S4I1-F1
#
_cell.length_a   1.000
_cell.length_b   1.000
_cell.length_c   1.000
_cell.angle_alpha   90.00
_cell.angle_beta   90.00
_cell.angle_gamma   90.00
#
_symmetry.space_group_name_H-M   'P 1'
#
loop_
_entity.id
_entity.type
_entity.pdbx_description
1 polymer ?
#
loop_
_entity_poly.entity_id
_entity_poly.type
_entity_poly.pdbx_seq_one_letter_code
_entity_poly.pdbx_strand_id
1 'polypeptide(L)'
;MNPHLPLNLTHGYLFSSIEIPSEGTRYNTAIAVDWDANTLTVYASEGDEELKKVAGPVTNSPKVVEADNKLTGEWHVQLIKFPRPNPADPYDQRSDVVHKGLQESVHEGIFFSRMFVEDGAKGKITTSVTGEATVAQSPKTKISRARD
;
A
#
# COMPACT_ATOMS: atom_id res chain seq x y z
N MET A 1 21.41 9.05 21.81
CA MET A 1 20.59 8.71 20.62
C MET A 1 21.02 7.34 20.15
N ASN A 2 20.11 6.36 20.11
CA ASN A 2 20.44 4.98 19.75
C ASN A 2 19.90 4.71 18.33
N PRO A 3 20.75 4.54 17.30
CA PRO A 3 20.34 4.54 15.90
C PRO A 3 19.78 3.20 15.38
N HIS A 4 19.66 2.15 16.21
CA HIS A 4 19.24 0.82 15.74
C HIS A 4 18.35 0.09 16.74
N LEU A 5 17.10 0.55 16.88
CA LEU A 5 16.04 -0.41 17.19
C LEU A 5 15.49 -0.90 15.85
N PRO A 6 15.85 -2.11 15.39
CA PRO A 6 15.24 -2.67 14.20
C PRO A 6 13.72 -2.71 14.41
N LEU A 7 12.96 -2.32 13.39
CA LEU A 7 11.51 -2.54 13.34
C LEU A 7 11.25 -4.04 13.54
N ASN A 8 10.93 -4.43 14.77
CA ASN A 8 10.58 -5.81 15.11
C ASN A 8 9.12 -6.03 14.69
N LEU A 9 8.94 -6.31 13.40
CA LEU A 9 7.63 -6.65 12.86
C LEU A 9 7.45 -8.17 13.01
N THR A 10 6.89 -8.59 14.15
CA THR A 10 6.62 -10.02 14.40
C THR A 10 5.51 -10.57 13.49
N HIS A 11 4.72 -9.68 12.86
CA HIS A 11 3.60 -10.00 11.97
C HIS A 11 3.47 -9.05 10.78
N GLY A 12 4.55 -8.34 10.42
CA GLY A 12 4.55 -7.41 9.29
C GLY A 12 5.86 -7.50 8.52
N TYR A 13 5.83 -7.24 7.23
CA TYR A 13 7.04 -7.10 6.43
C TYR A 13 7.02 -5.71 5.82
N LEU A 14 8.15 -5.00 5.90
CA LEU A 14 8.29 -3.77 5.13
C LEU A 14 8.39 -4.18 3.65
N PHE A 15 7.29 -3.99 2.92
CA PHE A 15 7.22 -4.43 1.53
C PHE A 15 7.72 -3.38 0.54
N SER A 16 7.46 -2.11 0.82
CA SER A 16 8.01 -0.96 0.11
C SER A 16 8.09 0.22 1.07
N SER A 17 9.07 1.09 0.87
CA SER A 17 9.18 2.36 1.56
C SER A 17 9.30 3.48 0.54
N ILE A 18 8.54 4.54 0.75
CA ILE A 18 8.73 5.82 0.07
C ILE A 18 9.13 6.85 1.11
N GLU A 19 9.98 7.79 0.72
CA GLU A 19 10.22 8.97 1.54
C GLU A 19 8.94 9.81 1.54
N ILE A 20 8.49 10.25 2.72
CA ILE A 20 7.42 11.25 2.81
C ILE A 20 8.10 12.60 2.61
N PRO A 21 7.83 13.31 1.50
CA PRO A 21 8.56 14.52 1.19
C PRO A 21 7.97 15.69 1.95
N SER A 22 8.65 16.81 1.78
CA SER A 22 8.19 18.12 2.23
C SER A 22 6.81 18.49 1.69
N GLU A 23 6.17 19.43 2.38
CA GLU A 23 4.83 19.95 2.08
C GLU A 23 4.60 20.21 0.57
N GLY A 24 3.46 19.76 0.07
CA GLY A 24 2.96 20.08 -1.28
C GLY A 24 3.15 18.99 -2.34
N THR A 25 3.96 17.97 -2.10
CA THR A 25 4.12 16.85 -3.05
C THR A 25 3.03 15.79 -2.86
N ARG A 26 2.42 15.37 -3.96
CA ARG A 26 1.43 14.26 -3.99
C ARG A 26 2.12 12.92 -4.19
N TYR A 27 1.69 11.91 -3.44
CA TYR A 27 2.05 10.50 -3.69
C TYR A 27 0.87 9.77 -4.24
N ASN A 28 1.12 9.06 -5.34
CA ASN A 28 0.16 8.15 -5.92
C ASN A 28 0.59 6.74 -5.53
N THR A 29 -0.37 5.91 -5.14
CA THR A 29 -0.11 4.51 -4.79
C THR A 29 -1.26 3.65 -5.29
N ALA A 30 -0.93 2.50 -5.85
CA ALA A 30 -1.89 1.44 -6.13
C ALA A 30 -1.36 0.11 -5.60
N ILE A 31 -2.25 -0.68 -5.02
CA ILE A 31 -1.98 -2.04 -4.58
C ILE A 31 -2.81 -2.97 -5.46
N ALA A 32 -2.12 -3.77 -6.27
CA ALA A 32 -2.76 -4.81 -7.06
C ALA A 32 -2.72 -6.13 -6.28
N VAL A 33 -3.88 -6.73 -6.08
CA VAL A 33 -4.02 -8.03 -5.42
C VAL A 33 -4.52 -9.02 -6.46
N ASP A 34 -3.73 -10.07 -6.70
CA ASP A 34 -4.16 -11.23 -7.46
C ASP A 34 -4.68 -12.27 -6.47
N TRP A 35 -6.01 -12.40 -6.41
CA TRP A 35 -6.68 -13.31 -5.49
C TRP A 35 -6.56 -14.79 -5.89
N ASP A 36 -6.35 -15.07 -7.18
CA ASP A 36 -6.19 -16.44 -7.67
C ASP A 36 -4.77 -16.95 -7.41
N ALA A 37 -3.76 -16.12 -7.71
CA ALA A 37 -2.36 -16.43 -7.43
C ALA A 37 -1.95 -16.17 -5.97
N ASN A 38 -2.82 -15.52 -5.19
CA ASN A 38 -2.56 -15.02 -3.84
C ASN A 38 -1.27 -14.17 -3.76
N THR A 39 -1.18 -13.15 -4.62
CA THR A 39 -0.02 -12.25 -4.66
C THR A 39 -0.38 -10.78 -4.56
N LEU A 40 0.57 -9.98 -4.11
CA LEU A 40 0.45 -8.53 -3.96
C LEU A 40 1.57 -7.81 -4.72
N THR A 41 1.22 -6.75 -5.44
CA THR A 41 2.15 -5.88 -6.17
C THR A 41 1.85 -4.43 -5.80
N VAL A 42 2.89 -3.63 -5.54
CA VAL A 42 2.74 -2.20 -5.23
C VAL A 42 3.25 -1.38 -6.39
N TYR A 43 2.48 -0.36 -6.74
CA TYR A 43 2.84 0.68 -7.69
C TYR A 43 2.83 2.03 -6.98
N ALA A 44 3.79 2.89 -7.33
CA ALA A 44 3.87 4.23 -6.78
C ALA A 44 4.45 5.21 -7.81
N SER A 45 4.14 6.49 -7.61
CA SER A 45 4.74 7.61 -8.33
C SER A 45 4.57 8.91 -7.53
N GLU A 46 5.25 9.96 -7.98
CA GLU A 46 5.19 11.30 -7.39
C GLU A 46 4.54 12.30 -8.35
N GLY A 47 3.82 13.27 -7.78
CA GLY A 47 3.21 14.37 -8.52
C GLY A 47 2.23 13.86 -9.58
N ASP A 48 2.54 14.17 -10.85
CA ASP A 48 1.73 13.83 -12.02
C ASP A 48 2.34 12.70 -12.87
N GLU A 49 3.39 12.04 -12.37
CA GLU A 49 3.97 10.89 -13.07
C GLU A 49 3.05 9.67 -13.05
N GLU A 50 3.08 8.88 -14.13
CA GLU A 50 2.41 7.59 -14.17
C GLU A 50 2.95 6.64 -13.09
N LEU A 51 2.04 5.84 -12.52
CA LEU A 51 2.37 4.79 -11.55
C LEU A 51 3.34 3.78 -12.17
N LYS A 52 4.44 3.50 -11.45
CA LYS A 52 5.43 2.49 -11.81
C LYS A 52 5.38 1.38 -10.78
N LYS A 53 5.64 0.14 -11.22
CA LYS A 53 5.77 -0.99 -10.31
C LYS A 53 7.01 -0.79 -9.44
N VAL A 54 6.82 -0.73 -8.12
CA VAL A 54 7.92 -0.50 -7.15
C VAL A 54 8.21 -1.72 -6.28
N ALA A 55 7.25 -2.64 -6.11
CA ALA A 55 7.47 -3.90 -5.40
C ALA A 55 6.58 -5.04 -5.93
N GLY A 56 7.05 -6.28 -5.78
CA GLY A 56 6.28 -7.49 -6.09
C GLY A 56 6.46 -8.09 -7.50
N PRO A 57 5.63 -9.07 -7.88
CA PRO A 57 4.60 -9.70 -7.03
C PRO A 57 5.25 -10.50 -5.91
N VAL A 58 4.66 -10.48 -4.72
CA VAL A 58 5.03 -11.38 -3.63
C VAL A 58 3.84 -12.17 -3.17
N THR A 59 4.09 -13.39 -2.69
CA THR A 59 3.07 -14.22 -2.04
C THR A 59 2.49 -13.49 -0.83
N ASN A 60 1.17 -13.41 -0.79
CA ASN A 60 0.43 -12.88 0.35
C ASN A 60 0.15 -14.01 1.36
N SER A 61 -0.34 -13.66 2.55
CA SER A 61 -0.70 -14.64 3.58
C SER A 61 -1.69 -15.68 3.04
N PRO A 62 -1.52 -16.98 3.30
CA PRO A 62 -2.45 -18.01 2.84
C PRO A 62 -3.86 -17.80 3.40
N LYS A 63 -3.99 -17.16 4.57
CA LYS A 63 -5.27 -16.84 5.20
C LYS A 63 -6.19 -16.01 4.30
N VAL A 64 -5.62 -15.18 3.43
CA VAL A 64 -6.38 -14.26 2.57
C VAL A 64 -7.28 -15.01 1.57
N VAL A 65 -6.88 -16.22 1.15
CA VAL A 65 -7.62 -17.04 0.17
C VAL A 65 -8.33 -18.24 0.78
N GLU A 66 -8.22 -18.44 2.10
CA GLU A 66 -8.97 -19.45 2.83
C GLU A 66 -10.47 -19.19 2.69
N ALA A 67 -11.25 -20.28 2.59
CA ALA A 67 -12.69 -20.21 2.31
C ALA A 67 -13.44 -19.33 3.32
N ASP A 68 -13.07 -19.41 4.61
CA ASP A 68 -13.72 -18.69 5.70
C ASP A 68 -13.44 -17.17 5.67
N ASN A 69 -12.39 -16.74 4.96
CA ASN A 69 -12.00 -15.32 4.88
C ASN A 69 -12.42 -14.66 3.56
N LYS A 70 -13.07 -15.41 2.65
CA LYS A 70 -13.53 -14.86 1.37
C LYS A 70 -14.62 -13.82 1.62
N LEU A 71 -14.45 -12.63 1.03
CA LEU A 71 -15.38 -11.49 1.14
C LEU A 71 -15.54 -10.93 2.56
N THR A 72 -14.66 -11.27 3.50
CA THR A 72 -14.67 -10.74 4.87
C THR A 72 -13.59 -9.68 5.12
N GLY A 73 -12.85 -9.29 4.08
CA GLY A 73 -11.74 -8.36 4.20
C GLY A 73 -12.19 -6.92 4.48
N GLU A 74 -11.37 -6.20 5.25
CA GLU A 74 -11.55 -4.77 5.53
C GLU A 74 -10.46 -3.95 4.83
N TRP A 75 -10.84 -2.80 4.29
CA TRP A 75 -9.88 -1.83 3.74
C TRP A 75 -9.97 -0.52 4.52
N HIS A 76 -8.90 -0.20 5.22
CA HIS A 76 -8.84 0.93 6.13
C HIS A 76 -8.13 2.11 5.46
N VAL A 77 -8.87 3.17 5.17
CA VAL A 77 -8.29 4.44 4.70
C VAL A 77 -8.25 5.41 5.85
N GLN A 78 -7.13 5.39 6.57
CA GLN A 78 -6.96 6.16 7.80
C GLN A 78 -5.49 6.31 8.14
N LEU A 79 -5.21 7.30 8.98
CA LEU A 79 -3.96 7.39 9.73
C LEU A 79 -4.17 6.72 11.09
N ILE A 80 -3.48 5.60 11.34
CA ILE A 80 -3.41 4.98 12.67
C ILE A 80 -2.06 5.34 13.27
N LYS A 81 -2.09 5.98 14.44
CA LYS A 81 -0.88 6.36 15.18
C LYS A 81 -0.89 5.66 16.52
N PHE A 82 0.13 4.85 16.79
CA PHE A 82 0.35 4.34 18.14
C PHE A 82 0.85 5.47 19.04
N PRO A 83 0.35 5.56 20.28
CA PRO A 83 0.92 6.46 21.27
C PRO A 83 2.40 6.13 21.51
N ARG A 84 3.17 7.11 21.99
CA ARG A 84 4.60 6.92 22.29
C ARG A 84 4.78 6.47 23.74
N PRO A 85 5.83 5.71 24.08
CA PRO A 85 6.17 5.39 25.46
C PRO A 85 6.26 6.66 26.34
N ASN A 86 5.64 6.63 27.52
CA ASN A 86 5.74 7.72 28.48
C ASN A 86 7.04 7.57 29.31
N PRO A 87 8.01 8.51 29.22
CA PRO A 87 9.23 8.42 30.02
C PRO A 87 9.00 8.59 31.53
N ALA A 88 7.82 9.04 31.96
CA ALA A 88 7.47 9.14 33.38
C ALA A 88 7.01 7.80 33.98
N ASP A 89 6.63 6.83 33.17
CA ASP A 89 6.18 5.52 33.67
C ASP A 89 7.37 4.63 34.11
N PRO A 90 7.14 3.65 35.00
CA PRO A 90 8.11 2.60 35.30
C PRO A 90 8.60 1.89 34.03
N TYR A 91 9.90 1.57 33.96
CA TYR A 91 10.55 1.06 32.74
C TYR A 91 9.85 -0.18 32.16
N ASP A 92 9.45 -1.10 33.03
CA ASP A 92 8.74 -2.35 32.71
C ASP A 92 7.31 -2.13 32.18
N GLN A 93 6.77 -0.91 32.28
CA GLN A 93 5.43 -0.55 31.83
C GLN A 93 5.43 0.33 30.58
N ARG A 94 6.59 0.85 30.15
CA ARG A 94 6.70 1.78 29.02
C ARG A 94 6.36 1.18 27.65
N SER A 95 6.40 -0.15 27.53
CA SER A 95 6.01 -0.84 26.29
C SER A 95 4.50 -0.94 26.12
N ASP A 96 3.70 -0.74 27.17
CA ASP A 96 2.24 -0.74 27.10
C ASP A 96 1.69 0.61 26.60
N VAL A 97 2.11 0.98 25.39
CA VAL A 97 1.78 2.26 24.78
C VAL A 97 0.29 2.40 24.45
N VAL A 98 -0.41 1.27 24.30
CA VAL A 98 -1.86 1.26 24.02
C VAL A 98 -2.65 1.83 25.19
N HIS A 99 -2.26 1.48 26.43
CA HIS A 99 -2.99 1.93 27.63
C HIS A 99 -2.33 3.12 28.33
N LYS A 100 -1.00 3.29 28.22
CA LYS A 100 -0.25 4.29 28.99
C LYS A 100 0.54 5.29 28.14
N GLY A 101 0.52 5.12 26.83
CA GLY A 101 1.34 5.95 25.97
C GLY A 101 0.86 7.41 25.91
N LEU A 102 1.80 8.29 25.58
CA LEU A 102 1.53 9.70 25.36
C LEU A 102 1.09 9.92 23.92
N GLN A 103 -0.04 10.60 23.76
CA GLN A 103 -0.46 11.20 22.49
C GLN A 103 -0.36 12.71 22.63
N GLU A 104 0.58 13.32 21.92
CA GLU A 104 0.74 14.76 21.90
C GLU A 104 -0.50 15.41 21.27
N SER A 105 -0.92 16.55 21.82
CA SER A 105 -1.94 17.39 21.19
C SER A 105 -1.29 18.19 20.05
N VAL A 106 -1.15 17.55 18.90
CA VAL A 106 -0.69 18.15 17.65
C VAL A 106 -1.81 18.07 16.61
N HIS A 107 -1.95 19.11 15.79
CA HIS A 107 -2.84 19.08 14.65
C HIS A 107 -2.18 18.27 13.54
N GLU A 108 -2.60 17.02 13.38
CA GLU A 108 -2.14 16.13 12.32
C GLU A 108 -3.26 15.95 11.29
N GLY A 109 -2.90 15.99 10.02
CA GLY A 109 -3.82 15.83 8.91
C GLY A 109 -3.20 15.02 7.80
N ILE A 110 -4.00 14.17 7.18
CA ILE A 110 -3.67 13.48 5.94
C ILE A 110 -4.75 13.79 4.91
N PHE A 111 -4.33 14.05 3.68
CA PHE A 111 -5.25 14.34 2.59
C PHE A 111 -5.27 13.17 1.63
N PHE A 112 -6.46 12.62 1.40
CA PHE A 112 -6.67 11.61 0.38
C PHE A 112 -7.45 12.21 -0.78
N SER A 113 -7.11 11.78 -1.99
CA SER A 113 -7.84 12.15 -3.20
C SER A 113 -7.80 11.00 -4.20
N ARG A 114 -8.77 10.97 -5.12
CA ARG A 114 -8.82 9.98 -6.21
C ARG A 114 -8.67 8.53 -5.74
N MET A 115 -9.34 8.21 -4.64
CA MET A 115 -9.40 6.84 -4.16
C MET A 115 -10.48 6.06 -4.90
N PHE A 116 -10.10 4.94 -5.49
CA PHE A 116 -11.02 4.03 -6.15
C PHE A 116 -10.47 2.60 -6.09
N VAL A 117 -11.35 1.65 -6.40
CA VAL A 117 -10.99 0.26 -6.67
C VAL A 117 -11.39 -0.02 -8.10
N GLU A 118 -10.51 -0.68 -8.85
CA GLU A 118 -10.77 -1.09 -10.22
C GLU A 118 -10.54 -2.59 -10.40
N ASP A 119 -11.19 -3.16 -11.41
CA ASP A 119 -10.91 -4.53 -11.82
C ASP A 119 -9.60 -4.57 -12.61
N GLY A 120 -8.56 -5.17 -11.99
CA GLY A 120 -7.26 -5.36 -12.60
C GLY A 120 -7.17 -6.55 -13.57
N ALA A 121 -8.29 -7.20 -13.90
CA ALA A 121 -8.32 -8.43 -14.69
C ALA A 121 -7.45 -8.33 -15.95
N LYS A 122 -6.67 -9.39 -16.18
CA LYS A 122 -5.67 -9.50 -17.26
C LYS A 122 -4.45 -8.56 -17.08
N GLY A 123 -4.15 -8.17 -15.85
CA GLY A 123 -2.95 -7.41 -15.49
C GLY A 123 -2.99 -5.95 -15.92
N LYS A 124 -4.18 -5.39 -16.11
CA LYS A 124 -4.37 -4.00 -16.50
C LYS A 124 -4.64 -3.18 -15.26
N ILE A 125 -3.71 -2.31 -14.91
CA ILE A 125 -3.92 -1.27 -13.91
C ILE A 125 -3.96 0.08 -14.61
N THR A 126 -4.76 1.01 -14.09
CA THR A 126 -4.72 2.41 -14.51
C THR A 126 -3.46 3.03 -13.92
N THR A 127 -2.48 3.33 -14.76
CA THR A 127 -1.23 3.98 -14.33
C THR A 127 -1.32 5.50 -14.33
N SER A 128 -2.30 6.06 -15.05
CA SER A 128 -2.53 7.50 -15.12
C SER A 128 -3.11 8.05 -13.82
N VAL A 129 -2.43 9.04 -13.24
CA VAL A 129 -2.80 9.65 -11.94
C VAL A 129 -3.79 10.82 -12.11
N THR A 130 -4.03 11.23 -13.36
CA THR A 130 -5.01 12.27 -13.71
C THR A 130 -6.37 11.69 -14.09
N GLY A 131 -6.47 10.37 -14.26
CA GLY A 131 -7.71 9.68 -14.65
C GLY A 131 -7.96 9.65 -16.16
N GLU A 132 -7.06 10.21 -16.98
CA GLU A 132 -7.06 9.96 -18.42
C GLU A 132 -6.47 8.57 -18.68
N ALA A 133 -7.33 7.57 -18.85
CA ALA A 133 -6.91 6.21 -19.15
C ALA A 133 -6.29 6.14 -20.55
N THR A 134 -4.96 6.24 -20.65
CA THR A 134 -4.22 5.64 -21.76
C THR A 134 -4.25 4.13 -21.56
N VAL A 135 -5.29 3.47 -22.07
CA VAL A 135 -5.31 2.00 -22.14
C VAL A 135 -4.13 1.59 -23.01
N ALA A 136 -3.04 1.11 -22.40
CA ALA A 136 -1.95 0.47 -23.11
C ALA A 136 -2.52 -0.75 -23.86
N GLN A 137 -2.71 -0.61 -25.18
CA GLN A 137 -3.03 -1.74 -26.04
C GLN A 137 -1.74 -2.53 -26.29
N SER A 138 -1.74 -3.80 -25.91
CA SER A 138 -0.72 -4.75 -26.39
C SER A 138 -0.71 -4.73 -27.94
N PRO A 139 0.46 -4.84 -28.57
CA PRO A 139 0.56 -4.81 -30.03
C PRO A 139 -0.29 -5.93 -30.62
N LYS A 140 -1.23 -5.57 -31.50
CA LYS A 140 -2.03 -6.53 -32.27
C LYS A 140 -1.09 -7.33 -33.17
N THR A 141 -0.90 -8.61 -32.89
CA THR A 141 -0.32 -9.54 -33.86
C THR A 141 -1.26 -9.61 -35.07
N LYS A 142 -0.87 -9.02 -36.20
CA LYS A 142 -1.54 -9.23 -37.49
C LYS A 142 -1.34 -10.69 -37.89
N ILE A 143 -2.38 -11.51 -37.72
CA ILE A 143 -2.45 -12.81 -38.40
C ILE A 143 -3.15 -12.55 -39.74
N SER A 144 -2.37 -12.43 -40.81
CA SER A 144 -2.89 -12.52 -42.18
C SER A 144 -3.10 -13.99 -42.51
N ARG A 145 -4.35 -14.47 -42.56
CA ARG A 145 -4.66 -15.72 -43.26
C ARG A 145 -4.77 -15.43 -44.75
N ALA A 146 -3.84 -15.98 -45.52
CA ALA A 146 -3.98 -16.14 -46.95
C ALA A 146 -5.20 -17.03 -47.24
N ARG A 147 -5.99 -16.66 -48.25
CA ARG A 147 -7.01 -17.53 -48.84
C ARG A 147 -6.30 -18.42 -49.86
N ASP A 148 -6.43 -19.72 -49.69
CA ASP A 148 -6.32 -20.71 -50.76
C ASP A 148 -7.71 -21.31 -50.99
#